data_AF-A0A1I0QTQ6-F1
#
_entry.id   AF-A0A1I0QTQ6-F1
#
_cell.length_a   1.000
_cell.length_b   1.000
_cell.length_c   1.000
_cell.angle_alpha   90.00
_cell.angle_beta   90.00
_cell.angle_gamma   90.00
#
_symmetry.space_group_name_H-M   'P 1'
#
loop_
_entity.id
_entity.type
_entity.pdbx_description
1 polymer ?
#
loop_
_entity_poly.entity_id
_entity_poly.type
_entity_poly.pdbx_seq_one_letter_code
_entity_poly.pdbx_strand_id
1 'polypeptide(L)' 'MSIEMSIEMLQACGIGVSVSNAIIEVKEISDDICKNNDEDGVGKWLEAHMI' A
#
# COMPACT_ATOMS: atom_id res chain seq x y z
N MET A 1 12.85 -9.20 2.02
CA MET A 1 12.34 -7.82 2.01
C MET A 1 12.00 -7.52 3.46
N SER A 2 12.84 -6.73 4.14
CA SER A 2 12.67 -6.46 5.57
C SER A 2 11.51 -5.48 5.74
N ILE A 3 10.53 -5.85 6.57
CA ILE A 3 9.27 -5.12 6.81
C ILE A 3 9.51 -3.66 7.19
N GLU A 4 10.62 -3.37 7.87
CA GLU A 4 11.01 -2.03 8.34
C GLU A 4 11.07 -0.99 7.22
N MET A 5 11.57 -1.35 6.02
CA MET A 5 11.65 -0.42 4.89
C MET A 5 10.27 0.04 4.41
N SER A 6 9.28 -0.86 4.42
CA SER A 6 7.92 -0.53 3.96
C SER A 6 7.23 0.42 4.94
N ILE A 7 7.46 0.24 6.25
CA ILE A 7 6.88 1.07 7.30
C ILE A 7 7.46 2.49 7.26
N GLU A 8 8.79 2.62 7.18
CA GLU A 8 9.45 3.93 7.10
C GLU A 8 9.01 4.70 5.85
N MET A 9 8.86 4.01 4.71
CA MET A 9 8.36 4.64 3.49
C MET A 9 6.91 5.10 3.64
N LEU A 10 6.03 4.29 4.22
CA LEU A 10 4.63 4.67 4.46
C LEU A 10 4.51 5.87 5.40
N GLN A 11 5.37 5.95 6.43
CA GLN A 11 5.41 7.08 7.36
C GLN A 11 6.02 8.36 6.77
N ALA A 12 6.92 8.25 5.79
CA ALA A 12 7.55 9.40 5.13
C ALA A 12 6.71 9.97 3.98
N CYS A 13 5.81 9.18 3.40
CA CYS A 13 4.93 9.59 2.31
C CYS A 13 3.67 10.30 2.84
N GLY A 14 3.07 11.16 2.00
CA GLY A 14 1.83 11.86 2.38
C GLY A 14 0.58 10.99 2.38
N ILE A 15 0.58 9.91 1.57
CA ILE A 15 -0.46 8.87 1.52
C ILE A 15 0.26 7.54 1.33
N GLY A 16 0.08 6.62 2.27
CA GLY A 16 0.58 5.26 2.23
C GLY A 16 -0.50 4.25 1.83
N VAL A 17 -0.25 3.45 0.78
CA VAL A 17 -1.22 2.48 0.27
C VAL A 17 -0.63 1.07 0.32
N SER A 18 -1.38 0.10 0.85
CA SER A 18 -0.97 -1.31 0.82
C SER A 18 -1.93 -2.19 0.02
N VAL A 19 -1.41 -3.30 -0.50
CA VAL A 19 -2.22 -4.33 -1.17
C VAL A 19 -2.96 -5.19 -0.13
N SER A 20 -4.17 -5.65 -0.45
CA SER A 20 -5.02 -6.37 0.52
C SER A 20 -4.42 -7.67 1.07
N ASN A 21 -3.51 -8.31 0.32
CA ASN A 21 -2.76 -9.48 0.76
C ASN A 21 -1.42 -9.16 1.44
N ALA A 22 -1.16 -7.89 1.78
CA ALA A 22 -0.05 -7.52 2.64
C ALA A 22 -0.23 -8.07 4.06
N ILE A 23 0.90 -8.19 4.77
CA ILE A 23 0.93 -8.54 6.19
C ILE A 23 0.17 -7.51 7.03
N ILE A 24 -0.31 -7.92 8.20
CA ILE A 24 -1.23 -7.10 8.99
C ILE A 24 -0.58 -5.80 9.46
N GLU A 25 0.68 -5.85 9.85
CA GLU A 25 1.45 -4.72 10.36
C GLU A 25 1.59 -3.60 9.32
N VAL A 26 1.65 -3.95 8.04
CA VAL A 26 1.72 -2.99 6.92
C VAL A 26 0.36 -2.36 6.67
N LYS A 27 -0.72 -3.14 6.77
CA LYS A 27 -2.09 -2.66 6.59
C LYS A 27 -2.52 -1.72 7.71
N GLU A 28 -2.10 -1.99 8.94
CA GLU A 28 -2.44 -1.18 10.12
C GLU A 28 -1.89 0.25 10.07
N ILE A 29 -0.81 0.46 9.32
CA ILE A 29 -0.17 1.78 9.16
C ILE A 29 -0.45 2.44 7.81
N SER A 30 -1.25 1.81 6.95
CA SER A 30 -1.59 2.36 5.63
C SER A 30 -2.80 3.28 5.73
N ASP A 31 -2.81 4.36 4.95
CA ASP A 31 -3.95 5.27 4.84
C ASP A 31 -5.06 4.67 3.97
N ASP A 32 -4.71 3.80 3.01
CA ASP A 32 -5.66 3.08 2.17
C ASP A 32 -5.18 1.66 1.82
N ILE A 33 -6.12 0.78 1.48
CA ILE A 33 -5.86 -0.60 1.09
C ILE A 33 -6.46 -0.85 -0.30
N CYS A 34 -5.59 -1.11 -1.27
CA CYS A 34 -6.00 -1.47 -2.63
C CYS A 34 -6.18 -3.00 -2.79
N LYS A 35 -6.57 -3.43 -3.99
CA LYS A 35 -6.69 -4.87 -4.30
C LYS A 35 -5.35 -5.60 -4.12
N ASN A 36 -5.38 -6.92 -4.12
CA ASN A 36 -4.15 -7.70 -4.04
C ASN A 36 -3.28 -7.47 -5.29
N ASN A 37 -2.03 -7.91 -5.21
CA ASN A 37 -1.07 -7.84 -6.32
C ASN A 37 -1.52 -8.65 -7.55
N ASP A 38 -2.25 -9.75 -7.38
CA ASP A 38 -2.72 -10.60 -8.49
C ASP A 38 -3.82 -9.94 -9.33
N GLU A 39 -4.55 -8.97 -8.75
CA GLU A 39 -5.60 -8.20 -9.40
C GLU A 39 -5.13 -6.84 -9.95
N ASP A 40 -3.82 -6.59 -9.98
CA ASP A 40 -3.21 -5.30 -10.33
C ASP A 40 -3.74 -4.14 -9.46
N GLY A 41 -3.82 -4.38 -8.14
CA GLY A 41 -4.41 -3.44 -7.21
C GLY A 41 -3.74 -2.08 -7.15
N VAL A 42 -2.41 -2.04 -7.29
CA VAL A 42 -1.65 -0.78 -7.30
C VAL A 42 -1.96 0.04 -8.55
N GLY A 43 -1.98 -0.60 -9.74
CA GLY A 43 -2.29 0.09 -11.00
C GLY A 43 -3.68 0.72 -10.98
N LYS A 44 -4.70 -0.06 -10.58
CA LYS A 44 -6.09 0.42 -10.49
C LYS A 44 -6.26 1.53 -9.46
N TRP A 45 -5.54 1.46 -8.34
CA TRP A 45 -5.59 2.52 -7.34
C TRP A 45 -5.03 3.82 -7.88
N LEU A 46 -3.89 3.76 -8.60
CA LEU A 46 -3.29 4.93 -9.24
C LEU A 46 -4.20 5.52 -10.32
N GLU A 47 -4.83 4.69 -11.15
CA GLU A 47 -5.79 5.14 -12.17
C GLU A 47 -7.01 5.84 -11.56
N ALA A 48 -7.47 5.43 -10.38
CA ALA A 48 -8.63 6.02 -9.72
C ALA A 48 -8.31 7.32 -8.96
N HIS A 49 -7.06 7.53 -8.53
CA HIS A 49 -6.69 8.61 -7.62
C HIS A 49 -5.71 9.65 -8.19
N MET A 50 -4.97 9.33 -9.25
CA MET A 50 -3.87 10.17 -9.75
C MET A 50 -3.93 10.49 -11.25
N ILE A 51 -4.89 9.93 -11.99
CA ILE A 51 -5.14 10.18 -13.42
C ILE A 51 -6.57 10.71 -13.58
#